data_AF-A0A3N2JI81-F1
#
_entry.id   AF-A0A3N2JI81-F1
#
_cell.length_a   1.000
_cell.length_b   1.000
_cell.length_c   1.000
_cell.angle_alpha   90.00
_cell.angle_beta   90.00
_cell.angle_gamma   90.00
#
_symmetry.space_group_name_H-M   'P 1'
#
loop_
_entity.id
_entity.type
_entity.pdbx_description
1 polymer ?
#
loop_
_entity_poly.entity_id
_entity_poly.type
_entity_poly.pdbx_seq_one_letter_code
_entity_poly.pdbx_strand_id
1 'polypeptide(L)' 'MRTTTAKNRSVSRGQLVALADAAEEFSVSVKTIRRRIADGTVTGYRVGRLIRVDLDELRERLAIAIPSARP' A
#
# COMPACT_ATOMS: atom_id res chain seq x y z
N MET A 1 21.85 18.74 0.16
CA MET A 1 21.01 18.32 -0.98
C MET A 1 21.10 16.80 -1.11
N ARG A 2 20.04 16.06 -0.78
CA ARG A 2 19.97 14.61 -1.01
C ARG A 2 18.86 14.38 -2.03
N THR A 3 19.26 14.13 -3.27
CA THR A 3 18.36 13.71 -4.34
C THR A 3 17.94 12.27 -4.07
N THR A 4 16.75 12.09 -3.50
CA THR A 4 16.14 10.76 -3.41
C THR A 4 15.65 10.41 -4.82
N THR A 5 16.41 9.56 -5.50
CA THR A 5 15.98 8.88 -6.73
C THR A 5 14.65 8.20 -6.46
N ALA A 6 13.56 8.77 -6.99
CA ALA A 6 12.28 8.09 -7.08
C ALA A 6 12.51 6.86 -7.97
N LYS A 7 12.78 5.71 -7.33
CA LYS A 7 12.90 4.42 -8.00
C LYS A 7 11.57 4.23 -8.72
N ASN A 8 11.56 4.39 -10.04
CA ASN A 8 10.43 4.09 -10.90
C ASN A 8 10.19 2.58 -10.80
N ARG A 9 9.56 2.13 -9.71
CA ARG A 9 9.01 0.78 -9.61
C ARG A 9 7.93 0.76 -10.67
N SER A 10 8.28 0.22 -11.84
CA SER A 10 7.31 -0.34 -12.78
C SER A 10 6.21 -1.00 -11.95
N VAL A 11 4.96 -0.58 -12.17
CA VAL A 11 3.78 -1.13 -11.49
C VAL A 11 4.01 -2.62 -11.34
N SER A 12 4.07 -3.09 -10.09
CA SER A 12 4.27 -4.51 -9.84
C SER A 12 3.18 -5.26 -10.61
N ARG A 13 3.43 -6.49 -11.05
CA ARG A 13 2.37 -7.29 -11.70
C ARG A 13 1.17 -7.56 -10.77
N GLY A 14 1.23 -7.10 -9.52
CA GLY A 14 0.15 -7.11 -8.55
C GLY A 14 -1.12 -6.43 -9.07
N GLN A 15 -2.23 -6.90 -8.53
CA GLN A 15 -3.56 -6.47 -8.94
C GLN A 15 -3.84 -5.06 -8.37
N LEU A 16 -3.99 -4.07 -9.26
CA LEU A 16 -4.42 -2.72 -8.87
C LEU A 16 -5.92 -2.70 -8.55
N VAL A 17 -6.25 -2.55 -7.27
CA VAL A 17 -7.65 -2.58 -6.78
C VAL A 17 -8.11 -1.23 -6.25
N ALA A 18 -9.43 -1.06 -6.05
CA ALA A 18 -9.95 0.14 -5.42
C ALA A 18 -9.50 0.21 -3.95
N LEU A 19 -9.48 1.42 -3.40
CA LEU A 19 -9.20 1.58 -1.97
C LEU A 19 -10.25 0.90 -1.08
N ALA A 20 -11.49 0.76 -1.57
CA ALA A 20 -12.57 0.07 -0.84
C ALA A 20 -12.31 -1.44 -0.78
N ASP A 21 -12.03 -2.07 -1.93
CA ASP A 21 -11.73 -3.51 -2.02
C ASP A 21 -10.53 -3.88 -1.15
N ALA A 22 -9.44 -3.10 -1.22
CA ALA A 22 -8.28 -3.30 -0.35
C ALA A 22 -8.62 -3.12 1.14
N ALA A 23 -9.49 -2.16 1.47
CA ALA A 23 -9.89 -1.94 2.86
C ALA A 23 -10.67 -3.14 3.41
N GLU A 24 -11.57 -3.70 2.60
CA GLU A 24 -12.31 -4.91 2.91
C GLU A 24 -11.39 -6.11 3.09
N GLU A 25 -10.47 -6.37 2.15
CA GLU A 25 -9.54 -7.50 2.20
C GLU A 25 -8.68 -7.51 3.46
N PHE A 26 -8.14 -6.35 3.85
CA PHE A 26 -7.30 -6.23 5.05
C PHE A 26 -8.10 -5.94 6.33
N SER A 27 -9.44 -5.91 6.26
CA SER A 27 -10.31 -5.57 7.39
C SER A 27 -9.94 -4.25 8.09
N VAL A 28 -9.62 -3.23 7.29
CA VAL A 28 -9.30 -1.88 7.77
C VAL A 28 -10.23 -0.85 7.14
N SER A 29 -10.20 0.40 7.63
CA SER A 29 -10.93 1.48 6.97
C SER A 29 -10.18 2.00 5.73
N VAL A 30 -10.93 2.48 4.73
CA VAL A 30 -10.39 3.25 3.59
C VAL A 30 -9.56 4.45 4.07
N LYS A 31 -9.95 5.07 5.20
CA LYS A 31 -9.20 6.17 5.83
C LYS A 31 -7.81 5.74 6.26
N THR A 32 -7.64 4.52 6.76
CA THR A 32 -6.33 3.94 7.10
C THR A 32 -5.45 3.84 5.87
N ILE A 33 -5.97 3.29 4.76
CA ILE A 33 -5.20 3.19 3.50
C ILE A 33 -4.81 4.58 2.98
N ARG A 34 -5.74 5.54 2.96
CA ARG A 34 -5.42 6.93 2.55
C ARG A 34 -4.35 7.58 3.42
N ARG A 35 -4.38 7.35 4.73
CA ARG A 35 -3.34 7.85 5.66
C ARG A 35 -1.98 7.26 5.31
N ARG A 36 -1.92 5.95 5.02
CA ARG A 36 -0.69 5.24 4.60
C ARG A 36 -0.14 5.71 3.26
N ILE A 37 -1.01 6.16 2.36
CA ILE A 37 -0.59 6.82 1.12
C ILE A 37 -0.03 8.22 1.43
N ALA A 38 -0.71 8.98 2.29
CA ALA A 38 -0.31 10.34 2.65
C ALA A 38 1.03 10.39 3.42
N ASP A 39 1.30 9.40 4.28
CA ASP A 39 2.58 9.28 5.01
C ASP A 39 3.67 8.59 4.17
N GLY A 40 3.35 8.10 2.97
CA GLY A 40 4.28 7.49 2.03
C GLY A 40 4.67 6.03 2.35
N THR A 41 4.04 5.40 3.34
CA THR A 41 4.29 3.98 3.65
C THR A 41 3.69 3.02 2.63
N VAL A 42 2.64 3.45 1.92
CA VAL A 42 1.98 2.71 0.84
C VAL A 42 1.94 3.57 -0.42
N THR A 43 2.21 2.98 -1.58
CA THR A 43 2.12 3.69 -2.87
C THR A 43 0.67 3.74 -3.37
N GLY A 44 0.20 4.94 -3.71
CA GLY A 44 -1.06 5.14 -4.43
C GLY A 44 -0.82 5.31 -5.93
N TYR A 45 -1.53 4.54 -6.76
CA TYR A 45 -1.44 4.62 -8.22
C TYR A 45 -2.65 5.34 -8.78
N ARG A 46 -2.44 6.32 -9.66
CA ARG A 46 -3.53 7.04 -10.31
C ARG A 46 -3.95 6.32 -11.59
N VAL A 47 -5.23 5.98 -11.70
CA VAL A 47 -5.86 5.42 -12.91
C VAL A 47 -6.97 6.38 -13.34
N GLY A 48 -6.65 7.26 -14.29
CA GLY A 48 -7.51 8.40 -14.63
C GLY A 48 -7.72 9.32 -13.42
N ARG A 49 -8.97 9.47 -12.98
CA ARG A 49 -9.34 10.26 -11.78
C ARG A 49 -9.36 9.43 -10.48
N LEU A 50 -9.20 8.12 -10.58
CA LEU A 50 -9.28 7.19 -9.45
C LEU A 50 -7.90 6.93 -8.86
N ILE A 51 -7.89 6.59 -7.57
CA ILE A 51 -6.70 6.09 -6.87
C ILE A 51 -6.89 4.59 -6.65
N ARG A 52 -5.86 3.83 -7.03
CA ARG A 52 -5.74 2.39 -6.84
C ARG A 52 -4.53 2.09 -5.97
N VAL A 53 -4.51 0.90 -5.40
CA VAL A 53 -3.36 0.37 -4.67
C VAL A 53 -3.06 -1.04 -5.16
N ASP A 54 -1.81 -1.42 -5.05
CA ASP A 54 -1.34 -2.76 -5.35
C ASP A 54 -1.51 -3.64 -4.09
N LEU A 55 -2.25 -4.75 -4.20
CA LEU A 55 -2.52 -5.64 -3.08
C LEU A 55 -1.27 -6.33 -2.53
N ASP A 56 -0.34 -6.73 -3.40
CA ASP A 56 0.89 -7.41 -2.98
C ASP A 56 1.77 -6.44 -2.19
N GLU A 57 1.90 -5.20 -2.68
CA GLU A 57 2.59 -4.14 -1.96
C GLU A 57 1.93 -3.84 -0.61
N LEU A 58 0.59 -3.77 -0.55
CA LEU A 58 -0.13 -3.57 0.70
C LEU A 58 0.16 -4.69 1.69
N ARG A 59 0.17 -5.95 1.24
CA ARG A 59 0.46 -7.10 2.09
C ARG A 59 1.86 -7.01 2.67
N GLU A 60 2.86 -6.71 1.84
CA GLU A 60 4.25 -6.52 2.26
C GLU A 60 4.43 -5.37 3.27
N ARG A 61 3.66 -4.29 3.12
CA ARG A 61 3.82 -3.04 3.90
C ARG A 61 2.97 -2.98 5.17
N LEU A 62 1.78 -3.60 5.16
CA LEU A 62 0.82 -3.52 6.26
C LEU A 62 0.87 -4.74 7.18
N ALA A 63 1.16 -5.93 6.66
CA ALA A 63 1.23 -7.14 7.47
C ALA A 63 2.60 -7.22 8.15
N ILE A 64 2.63 -6.94 9.45
CA ILE A 64 3.82 -7.13 10.27
C ILE A 64 3.58 -8.38 11.11
N ALA A 65 4.49 -9.35 11.01
CA ALA A 65 4.44 -10.53 11.86
C ALA A 65 4.53 -10.10 13.32
N ILE A 66 3.57 -10.53 14.14
CA ILE A 66 3.68 -10.37 15.59
C ILE A 66 4.83 -11.30 16.01
N PRO A 67 5.89 -10.78 16.65
CA PRO A 67 6.93 -11.64 17.18
C PRO A 67 6.28 -12.53 18.23
N SER A 68 6.12 -13.81 17.92
CA SER A 68 5.74 -14.80 18.92
C SER A 68 6.86 -14.85 19.96
N ALA A 69 6.47 -14.84 21.24
CA ALA A 69 7.42 -15.03 22.33
C ALA A 69 8.24 -16.29 22.04
N ARG A 70 9.55 -16.11 21.85
CA ARG A 70 10.48 -17.22 21.70
C ARG A 70 10.43 -18.04 23.02
N PRO A 71 10.36 -19.38 22.96
CA PRO A 71 10.44 -20.21 24.15
C PRO A 71 11.75 -20.01 24.91
#